data_AF-A0A819EJQ0-F1
#
_entry.id   AF-A0A819EJQ0-F1
#
_cell.length_a   1.000
_cell.length_b   1.000
_cell.length_c   1.000
_cell.angle_alpha   90.00
_cell.angle_beta   90.00
_cell.angle_gamma   90.00
#
_symmetry.space_group_name_H-M   'P 1'
#
loop_
_entity.id
_entity.type
_entity.pdbx_description
1 polymer ?
#
loop_
_entity_poly.entity_id
_entity_poly.type
_entity_poly.pdbx_seq_one_letter_code
_entity_poly.pdbx_strand_id
1 'polypeptide(L)'
;MLYSESARKTILDDDKIENISLNCQSISTFIDVLLVHGSDILTNINLLNLTSSQLTTQHFLNLFDQQNIEIKTTIVFGLIKLFLSSRLEANIALLEIILDYRFSNGYRSINQYQRDDITSFFYFFYSFINFKCFTY
;
A
#
# COMPACT_ATOMS: atom_id res chain seq x y z
N MET A 1 10.37 -41.68 -17.72
CA MET A 1 9.26 -40.77 -17.37
C MET A 1 9.82 -39.37 -17.22
N LEU A 2 9.81 -38.61 -18.32
CA LEU A 2 10.22 -37.21 -18.35
C LEU A 2 8.94 -36.37 -18.28
N TYR A 3 8.48 -36.05 -17.06
CA TYR A 3 7.66 -34.86 -16.91
C TYR A 3 8.60 -33.69 -17.25
N SER A 4 8.40 -33.12 -18.42
CA SER A 4 9.28 -32.11 -19.01
C SER A 4 9.43 -30.93 -18.04
N GLU A 5 10.63 -30.39 -17.91
CA GLU A 5 10.93 -29.22 -17.08
C GLU A 5 9.98 -28.04 -17.34
N SER A 6 9.37 -27.98 -18.53
CA SER A 6 8.32 -27.03 -18.89
C SER A 6 7.08 -27.13 -17.98
N ALA A 7 6.62 -28.34 -17.65
CA ALA A 7 5.43 -28.56 -16.82
C ALA A 7 5.70 -28.21 -15.35
N ARG A 8 6.93 -28.46 -14.85
CA ARG A 8 7.34 -28.05 -13.51
C ARG A 8 7.44 -26.53 -13.39
N LYS A 9 7.94 -25.87 -14.43
CA LYS A 9 8.06 -24.40 -14.45
C LYS A 9 6.70 -23.70 -14.49
N THR A 10 5.75 -24.21 -15.27
CA THR A 10 4.37 -23.69 -15.26
C THR A 10 3.68 -23.84 -13.90
N ILE A 11 3.85 -24.98 -13.21
CA ILE A 11 3.25 -25.17 -11.87
C ILE A 11 3.86 -24.20 -10.85
N LEU A 12 5.18 -24.00 -10.89
CA LEU A 12 5.88 -23.04 -10.02
C LEU A 12 5.50 -21.57 -10.32
N ASP A 13 5.22 -21.25 -11.58
CA ASP A 13 4.77 -19.92 -11.99
C ASP A 13 3.30 -19.69 -11.60
N ASP A 14 2.45 -20.71 -11.71
CA ASP A 14 1.04 -20.68 -11.28
C ASP A 14 0.91 -20.53 -9.75
N ASP A 15 1.68 -21.31 -8.97
CA ASP A 15 1.73 -21.19 -7.50
C ASP A 15 2.21 -19.79 -7.06
N LYS A 16 3.14 -19.20 -7.82
CA LYS A 16 3.65 -17.85 -7.54
C LYS A 16 2.61 -16.77 -7.84
N ILE A 17 1.86 -16.91 -8.93
CA ILE A 17 0.77 -16.01 -9.30
C ILE A 17 -0.36 -16.10 -8.26
N GLU A 18 -0.74 -17.32 -7.86
CA GLU A 18 -1.78 -17.55 -6.85
C GLU A 18 -1.39 -16.93 -5.50
N ASN A 19 -0.12 -17.07 -5.11
CA ASN A 19 0.39 -16.46 -3.87
C ASN A 19 0.40 -14.92 -3.93
N ILE A 20 0.75 -14.31 -5.07
CA ILE A 20 0.65 -12.85 -5.24
C ILE A 20 -0.81 -12.40 -5.15
N SER A 21 -1.73 -13.11 -5.80
CA SER A 21 -3.16 -12.83 -5.76
C SER A 21 -3.72 -12.89 -4.33
N LEU A 22 -3.38 -13.94 -3.58
CA LEU A 22 -3.79 -14.12 -2.18
C LEU A 22 -3.27 -12.99 -1.28
N ASN A 23 -2.02 -12.56 -1.48
CA ASN A 23 -1.42 -11.47 -0.72
C ASN A 23 -2.10 -10.14 -1.03
N CYS A 24 -2.38 -9.84 -2.30
CA CYS A 24 -3.16 -8.65 -2.69
C CYS A 24 -4.55 -8.66 -2.06
N GLN A 25 -5.24 -9.82 -2.08
CA GLN A 25 -6.57 -9.96 -1.49
C GLN A 25 -6.55 -9.77 0.04
N SER A 26 -5.56 -10.33 0.71
CA SER A 26 -5.38 -10.19 2.16
C SER A 26 -5.12 -8.73 2.55
N ILE A 27 -4.25 -8.04 1.80
CA ILE A 27 -3.96 -6.62 2.01
C ILE A 27 -5.22 -5.77 1.76
N SER A 28 -5.95 -6.02 0.68
CA SER A 28 -7.21 -5.31 0.40
C SER A 28 -8.22 -5.52 1.52
N THR A 29 -8.38 -6.75 2.00
CA THR A 29 -9.29 -7.07 3.11
C THR A 29 -8.88 -6.34 4.38
N PHE A 30 -7.58 -6.28 4.68
CA PHE A 30 -7.07 -5.55 5.83
C PHE A 30 -7.34 -4.04 5.72
N ILE A 31 -7.16 -3.45 4.54
CA ILE A 31 -7.51 -2.05 4.27
C ILE A 31 -9.01 -1.83 4.49
N ASP A 32 -9.87 -2.72 4.00
CA ASP A 32 -11.32 -2.61 4.16
C ASP A 32 -11.73 -2.67 5.63
N VAL A 33 -11.11 -3.56 6.42
CA VAL A 33 -11.29 -3.61 7.88
C VAL A 33 -10.91 -2.28 8.53
N LEU A 34 -9.78 -1.69 8.15
CA LEU A 34 -9.34 -0.38 8.66
C LEU A 34 -10.27 0.76 8.23
N LEU A 35 -10.87 0.69 7.04
CA LEU A 35 -11.85 1.67 6.58
C LEU A 35 -13.12 1.64 7.44
N VAL A 36 -13.62 0.43 7.71
CA VAL A 36 -14.86 0.22 8.48
C VAL A 36 -14.65 0.53 9.96
N HIS A 37 -13.61 -0.04 10.58
CA HIS A 37 -13.43 -0.02 12.02
C HIS A 37 -12.47 1.07 12.52
N GLY A 38 -11.75 1.74 11.61
CA GLY A 38 -10.70 2.69 11.97
C GLY A 38 -9.41 2.01 12.41
N SER A 39 -8.33 2.80 12.56
CA SER A 39 -7.02 2.31 12.98
C SER A 39 -6.95 2.01 14.48
N ASP A 40 -7.97 2.38 15.26
CA ASP A 40 -8.03 2.15 16.71
C ASP A 40 -8.03 0.67 17.07
N ILE A 41 -8.48 -0.22 16.18
CA ILE A 41 -8.38 -1.67 16.38
C ILE A 41 -6.93 -2.15 16.56
N LEU A 42 -5.95 -1.36 16.09
CA LEU A 42 -4.53 -1.65 16.20
C LEU A 42 -3.91 -1.17 17.53
N THR A 43 -4.59 -0.29 18.28
CA THR A 43 -4.07 0.24 19.55
C THR A 43 -3.89 -0.84 20.61
N ASN A 44 -4.74 -1.88 20.60
CA ASN A 44 -4.67 -3.00 21.56
C ASN A 44 -3.47 -3.93 21.36
N ILE A 45 -2.68 -3.74 20.30
CA ILE A 45 -1.52 -4.59 19.96
C ILE A 45 -0.20 -3.94 20.40
N ASN A 46 -0.21 -2.66 20.82
CA ASN A 46 1.02 -1.87 20.79
C ASN A 46 1.85 -1.91 22.10
N LEU A 47 3.01 -2.60 22.04
CA LEU A 47 4.09 -2.56 23.03
C LEU A 47 5.07 -1.37 22.81
N LEU A 48 4.89 -0.56 21.77
CA LEU A 48 5.90 0.42 21.27
C LEU A 48 5.50 1.90 21.37
N ASN A 49 4.44 2.28 22.10
CA ASN A 49 4.00 3.68 22.30
C ASN A 49 3.73 4.52 21.02
N LEU A 50 3.59 3.89 19.85
CA LEU A 50 3.21 4.56 18.60
C LEU A 50 1.68 4.79 18.53
N THR A 51 1.25 5.85 17.84
CA THR A 51 -0.20 6.03 17.56
C THR A 51 -0.69 4.96 16.58
N SER A 52 -1.99 4.66 16.59
CA SER A 52 -2.62 3.71 15.65
C SER A 52 -2.33 4.06 14.18
N SER A 53 -2.32 5.36 13.85
CA SER A 53 -1.97 5.83 12.51
C SER A 53 -0.50 5.56 12.17
N GLN A 54 0.43 5.77 13.09
CA GLN A 54 1.86 5.52 12.87
C GLN A 54 2.16 4.01 12.70
N LEU A 55 1.51 3.16 13.50
CA LEU A 55 1.60 1.71 13.35
C LEU A 55 1.11 1.24 11.98
N THR A 56 -0.01 1.81 11.53
CA THR A 56 -0.57 1.49 10.21
C THR A 56 0.43 1.87 9.12
N THR A 57 0.98 3.08 9.14
CA THR A 57 1.98 3.52 8.15
C THR A 57 3.24 2.66 8.20
N GLN A 58 3.77 2.36 9.38
CA GLN A 58 5.00 1.58 9.53
C GLN A 58 4.82 0.11 9.10
N HIS A 59 3.66 -0.48 9.37
CA HIS A 59 3.31 -1.82 8.87
C HIS A 59 3.31 -1.84 7.35
N PHE A 60 2.67 -0.85 6.71
CA PHE A 60 2.63 -0.77 5.25
C PHE A 60 4.00 -0.43 4.63
N LEU A 61 4.87 0.36 5.30
CA LEU A 61 6.26 0.57 4.86
C LEU A 61 7.04 -0.74 4.77
N ASN A 62 7.01 -1.53 5.86
CA ASN A 62 7.72 -2.81 5.90
C ASN A 62 7.21 -3.78 4.83
N LEU A 63 5.89 -3.79 4.60
CA LEU A 63 5.30 -4.57 3.51
C LEU A 63 5.67 -3.99 2.14
N PHE A 64 5.78 -2.68 2.00
CA PHE A 64 6.04 -2.06 0.71
C PHE A 64 7.45 -2.42 0.18
N ASP A 65 8.49 -2.34 1.01
CA ASP A 65 9.88 -2.56 0.56
C ASP A 65 10.19 -3.98 0.08
N GLN A 66 9.42 -4.98 0.51
CA GLN A 66 9.73 -6.40 0.29
C GLN A 66 8.91 -7.05 -0.82
N GLN A 67 8.03 -6.31 -1.50
CA GLN A 67 6.96 -6.91 -2.28
C GLN A 67 7.00 -6.58 -3.77
N ASN A 68 6.33 -7.43 -4.56
CA ASN A 68 6.15 -7.25 -6.00
C ASN A 68 5.30 -6.01 -6.31
N ILE A 69 5.42 -5.51 -7.54
CA ILE A 69 4.71 -4.37 -8.13
C ILE A 69 3.19 -4.40 -7.88
N GLU A 70 2.53 -5.55 -8.04
CA GLU A 70 1.07 -5.68 -7.84
C GLU A 70 0.67 -5.44 -6.38
N ILE A 71 1.46 -5.94 -5.44
CA ILE A 71 1.25 -5.74 -4.01
C ILE A 71 1.53 -4.28 -3.65
N LYS A 72 2.62 -3.68 -4.15
CA LYS A 72 2.93 -2.26 -3.98
C LYS A 72 1.78 -1.37 -4.45
N THR A 73 1.20 -1.71 -5.61
CA THR A 73 0.04 -1.02 -6.18
C THR A 73 -1.16 -1.09 -5.24
N THR A 74 -1.47 -2.28 -4.74
CA THR A 74 -2.59 -2.50 -3.81
C THR A 74 -2.42 -1.71 -2.51
N ILE A 75 -1.21 -1.71 -1.94
CA ILE A 75 -0.87 -0.95 -0.74
C ILE A 75 -1.09 0.55 -0.97
N VAL A 76 -0.57 1.11 -2.07
CA VAL A 76 -0.65 2.55 -2.35
C VAL A 76 -2.10 3.01 -2.51
N PHE A 77 -2.90 2.29 -3.31
CA PHE A 77 -4.33 2.61 -3.42
C PHE A 77 -5.05 2.48 -2.08
N GLY A 78 -4.69 1.49 -1.27
CA GLY A 78 -5.23 1.33 0.07
C GLY A 78 -4.94 2.49 1.00
N LEU A 79 -3.68 2.92 1.04
CA LEU A 79 -3.23 4.06 1.85
C LEU A 79 -3.91 5.35 1.42
N ILE A 80 -4.05 5.58 0.12
CA ILE A 80 -4.80 6.73 -0.43
C ILE A 80 -6.25 6.70 0.06
N LYS A 81 -6.94 5.55 -0.04
CA LYS A 81 -8.32 5.40 0.45
C LYS A 81 -8.45 5.68 1.94
N LEU A 82 -7.54 5.14 2.75
CA LEU A 82 -7.54 5.34 4.20
C LEU A 82 -7.32 6.81 4.56
N PHE A 83 -6.42 7.50 3.87
CA PHE A 83 -6.18 8.92 4.07
C PHE A 83 -7.40 9.77 3.67
N LEU A 84 -7.96 9.55 2.48
CA LEU A 84 -9.15 10.28 2.02
C LEU A 84 -10.37 10.04 2.92
N SER A 85 -10.43 8.88 3.58
CA SER A 85 -11.48 8.53 4.55
C SER A 85 -11.19 9.05 5.97
N SER A 86 -10.15 9.87 6.16
CA SER A 86 -9.72 10.37 7.47
C SER A 86 -9.38 9.26 8.50
N ARG A 87 -9.02 8.06 8.02
CA ARG A 87 -8.61 6.92 8.86
C ARG A 87 -7.10 6.84 9.07
N LEU A 88 -6.36 7.62 8.29
CA LEU A 88 -4.90 7.71 8.35
C LEU A 88 -4.50 9.19 8.40
N GLU A 89 -3.60 9.54 9.31
CA GLU A 89 -3.07 10.90 9.41
C GLU A 89 -2.03 11.16 8.32
N ALA A 90 -1.98 12.39 7.81
CA ALA A 90 -0.90 12.81 6.94
C ALA A 90 0.42 12.80 7.71
N ASN A 91 1.40 12.05 7.21
CA ASN A 91 2.76 12.04 7.73
C ASN A 91 3.78 11.89 6.57
N ILE A 92 5.05 12.17 6.86
CA ILE A 92 6.13 12.15 5.87
C ILE A 92 6.36 10.74 5.33
N ALA A 93 6.26 9.71 6.18
CA ALA A 93 6.39 8.32 5.77
C ALA A 93 5.37 7.91 4.68
N LEU A 94 4.12 8.36 4.80
CA LEU A 94 3.10 8.14 3.77
C LEU A 94 3.44 8.86 2.46
N LEU A 95 4.01 10.06 2.54
CA LEU A 95 4.49 10.80 1.36
C LEU A 95 5.63 10.04 0.66
N GLU A 96 6.56 9.46 1.42
CA GLU A 96 7.68 8.68 0.91
C GLU A 96 7.21 7.43 0.15
N ILE A 97 6.25 6.67 0.69
CA ILE A 97 5.68 5.49 -0.01
C ILE A 97 5.07 5.89 -1.36
N ILE A 98 4.28 6.97 -1.37
CA ILE A 98 3.59 7.43 -2.58
C ILE A 98 4.59 7.94 -3.62
N LEU A 99 5.63 8.64 -3.18
CA LEU A 99 6.74 9.08 -4.03
C LEU A 99 7.49 7.90 -4.64
N ASP A 100 7.90 6.92 -3.83
CA ASP A 100 8.63 5.75 -4.33
C ASP A 100 7.79 4.98 -5.34
N TYR A 101 6.50 4.78 -5.05
CA TYR A 101 5.60 4.12 -5.99
C TYR A 101 5.46 4.88 -7.30
N ARG A 102 5.32 6.22 -7.27
CA ARG A 102 5.14 7.05 -8.47
C ARG A 102 6.32 6.95 -9.44
N PHE A 103 7.54 6.79 -8.91
CA PHE A 103 8.73 6.60 -9.75
C PHE A 103 9.02 5.13 -10.07
N SER A 104 8.26 4.19 -9.50
CA SER A 104 8.41 2.76 -9.75
C SER A 104 7.86 2.31 -11.11
N ASN A 105 8.31 1.14 -11.56
CA ASN A 105 7.74 0.45 -12.74
C ASN A 105 6.26 0.09 -12.55
N GLY A 106 5.79 -0.03 -11.30
CA GLY A 106 4.40 -0.32 -11.00
C GLY A 106 3.44 0.78 -11.43
N TYR A 107 3.81 2.03 -11.18
CA TYR A 107 3.04 3.18 -11.65
C TYR A 107 2.93 3.24 -13.17
N ARG A 108 3.92 2.74 -13.91
CA ARG A 108 3.86 2.66 -15.39
C ARG A 108 2.97 1.52 -15.88
N SER A 109 2.80 0.47 -15.08
CA SER A 109 2.03 -0.72 -15.44
C SER A 109 0.51 -0.58 -15.26
N ILE A 110 0.06 0.35 -14.41
CA ILE A 110 -1.37 0.63 -14.18
C ILE A 110 -1.99 1.42 -15.33
N ASN A 111 -3.33 1.53 -15.37
CA ASN A 111 -4.01 2.27 -16.44
C ASN A 111 -3.86 3.80 -16.29
N GLN A 112 -4.17 4.54 -17.35
CA GLN A 112 -3.99 6.00 -17.38
C GLN A 112 -4.84 6.72 -16.31
N TYR A 113 -6.10 6.33 -16.14
CA TYR A 113 -6.98 6.94 -15.13
C TYR A 113 -6.43 6.77 -13.71
N GLN A 114 -5.95 5.57 -13.39
CA GLN A 114 -5.30 5.25 -12.12
C GLN A 114 -4.04 6.08 -11.88
N ARG A 115 -3.24 6.34 -12.93
CA ARG A 115 -2.07 7.23 -12.85
C ARG A 115 -2.47 8.67 -12.56
N ASP A 116 -3.51 9.15 -13.23
CA ASP A 116 -4.01 10.51 -13.07
C ASP A 116 -4.59 10.73 -11.66
N ASP A 117 -5.28 9.74 -11.11
CA ASP A 117 -5.77 9.74 -9.73
C ASP A 117 -4.61 9.83 -8.71
N ILE A 118 -3.58 8.99 -8.87
CA ILE A 118 -2.41 9.00 -7.97
C ILE A 118 -1.65 10.32 -8.09
N THR A 119 -1.50 10.85 -9.30
CA THR A 119 -0.81 12.13 -9.52
C THR A 119 -1.58 13.30 -8.91
N SER A 120 -2.89 13.35 -9.13
CA SER A 120 -3.77 14.34 -8.51
C SER A 120 -3.70 14.27 -6.99
N PHE A 121 -3.77 13.05 -6.44
CA PHE A 121 -3.64 12.81 -5.01
C PHE A 121 -2.30 13.29 -4.48
N PHE A 122 -1.20 12.98 -5.16
CA PHE A 122 0.14 13.39 -4.75
C PHE A 122 0.25 14.91 -4.61
N TYR A 123 -0.23 15.68 -5.59
CA TYR A 123 -0.19 17.14 -5.51
C TYR A 123 -1.04 17.68 -4.36
N PHE A 124 -2.26 17.14 -4.18
CA PHE A 124 -3.11 17.49 -3.04
C PHE A 124 -2.42 17.20 -1.70
N PHE A 125 -1.89 15.99 -1.55
CA PHE A 125 -1.27 15.51 -0.32
C PHE A 125 0.02 16.28 0.02
N TYR A 126 0.86 16.55 -0.98
CA TYR A 126 2.06 17.37 -0.82
C TYR A 126 1.72 18.80 -0.38
N SER A 127 0.71 19.43 -0.99
CA SER A 127 0.24 20.74 -0.54
C SER A 127 -0.34 20.70 0.87
N PHE A 128 -1.06 19.64 1.23
CA PHE A 128 -1.62 19.46 2.57
C PHE A 128 -0.55 19.35 3.65
N ILE A 129 0.50 18.53 3.43
CA ILE A 129 1.62 18.41 4.37
C ILE A 129 2.33 19.76 4.51
N ASN A 130 2.68 20.41 3.41
CA ASN A 130 3.33 21.73 3.46
C ASN A 130 2.48 22.73 4.24
N PHE A 131 1.18 22.81 3.96
CA PHE A 131 0.28 23.69 4.71
C PHE A 131 0.32 23.40 6.21
N LYS A 132 0.20 22.14 6.62
CA LYS A 132 0.31 21.74 8.04
C LYS A 132 1.66 22.10 8.66
N CYS A 133 2.76 21.94 7.93
CA CYS A 133 4.11 22.25 8.42
C CYS A 133 4.39 23.75 8.54
N PHE A 134 3.67 24.62 7.83
CA PHE A 134 3.85 26.08 7.87
C PHE A 134 2.81 26.83 8.70
N THR A 135 1.77 26.15 9.21
CA THR A 135 0.71 26.77 10.03
C THR A 135 0.79 26.47 11.52
N TYR A 136 1.79 25.68 11.95
CA TYR A 136 2.16 25.40 13.33
C TYR A 136 3.65 25.67 13.54
#